data_AF-A0A2D4JB85-F1
#
_entry.id   AF-A0A2D4JB85-F1
#
_cell.length_a   1.000
_cell.length_b   1.000
_cell.length_c   1.000
_cell.angle_alpha   90.00
_cell.angle_beta   90.00
_cell.angle_gamma   90.00
#
_symmetry.space_group_name_H-M   'P 1'
#
loop_
_entity.id
_entity.type
_entity.pdbx_description
1 polymer ?
#
loop_
_entity_poly.entity_id
_entity_poly.type
_entity_poly.pdbx_seq_one_letter_code
_entity_poly.pdbx_strand_id
1 'polypeptide(L)'
;DDFIVDDDGQPLKKPKWRKKLPGYTDAALQEAQEIFGVDFDYDEFEKYNEYDEEMEDEYDYEPEETEGEIRVRPKKTAKKRVSRRSIFEIYEPSELESSHLTDQDNEIRVTDMPERFQLRSIPVKSAEDDELEEEADWIYRNAFAMPTISLQESSDYLDRGQSSSSFSRKGPSTIQKIKEALNFMRNQHFEVPFIAFYRKEYVEPELHINDLWRVWQWDEKWTQLKIRKQNLTRLFEKMQAYQYEQISADPDKPLADGIRALDTTDMERLKDVQSMDELKDVYNHFLLYYGRDIPKMQN
;
A
#
# COMPACT_ATOMS: atom_id res chain seq x y z
N ASP A 1 -7.21 -46.58 13.28
CA ASP A 1 -8.31 -46.82 14.23
C ASP A 1 -9.31 -47.83 13.69
N ASP A 2 -8.90 -49.11 13.57
CA ASP A 2 -9.77 -50.19 13.07
C ASP A 2 -9.50 -51.51 13.83
N PHE A 3 -9.73 -51.52 15.15
CA PHE A 3 -9.47 -52.69 15.99
C PHE A 3 -10.73 -53.34 16.59
N ILE A 4 -11.93 -52.98 16.13
CA ILE A 4 -13.19 -53.52 16.66
C ILE A 4 -14.00 -54.19 15.53
N VAL A 5 -14.01 -55.52 15.54
CA VAL A 5 -14.78 -56.43 14.68
C VAL A 5 -15.71 -57.29 15.53
N ASP A 6 -16.79 -57.79 14.95
CA ASP A 6 -17.69 -58.76 15.60
C ASP A 6 -17.09 -60.19 15.64
N ASP A 7 -17.82 -61.12 16.29
CA ASP A 7 -17.38 -62.50 16.54
C ASP A 7 -17.25 -63.35 15.25
N ASP A 8 -17.77 -62.86 14.12
CA ASP A 8 -17.62 -63.44 12.78
C ASP A 8 -16.57 -62.70 11.93
N GLY A 9 -15.80 -61.79 12.54
CA GLY A 9 -14.67 -61.09 11.93
C GLY A 9 -15.07 -59.97 10.96
N GLN A 10 -16.30 -59.46 11.01
CA GLN A 10 -16.74 -58.34 10.17
C GLN A 10 -16.72 -57.00 10.94
N PRO A 11 -16.35 -55.89 10.26
CA PRO A 11 -16.27 -54.57 10.90
C PRO A 11 -17.67 -54.00 11.19
N LEU A 12 -17.87 -53.51 12.42
CA LEU A 12 -19.17 -53.08 12.97
C LEU A 12 -19.72 -51.75 12.39
N LYS A 13 -19.06 -51.12 11.41
CA LYS A 13 -19.54 -49.88 10.79
C LYS A 13 -19.70 -50.06 9.28
N LYS A 14 -20.94 -49.94 8.79
CA LYS A 14 -21.23 -49.90 7.35
C LYS A 14 -20.70 -48.59 6.74
N PRO A 15 -19.95 -48.62 5.63
CA PRO A 15 -19.46 -47.39 4.99
C PRO A 15 -20.62 -46.67 4.30
N LYS A 16 -20.82 -45.39 4.65
CA LYS A 16 -21.65 -44.49 3.84
C LYS A 16 -20.94 -44.26 2.50
N TRP A 17 -21.69 -44.38 1.42
CA TRP A 17 -21.27 -44.19 0.03
C TRP A 17 -20.39 -42.94 -0.13
N ARG A 18 -19.09 -43.11 -0.40
CA ARG A 18 -18.18 -42.02 -0.77
C ARG A 18 -18.22 -41.83 -2.29
N LYS A 19 -18.78 -40.72 -2.77
CA LYS A 19 -18.48 -40.26 -4.14
C LYS A 19 -17.05 -39.72 -4.10
N LYS A 20 -16.12 -40.41 -4.75
CA LYS A 20 -14.74 -39.92 -4.92
C LYS A 20 -14.77 -38.78 -5.94
N LEU A 21 -14.46 -37.56 -5.50
CA LEU A 21 -14.03 -36.49 -6.40
C LEU A 21 -12.54 -36.75 -6.75
N PRO A 22 -12.14 -36.61 -8.03
CA PRO A 22 -10.77 -36.88 -8.44
C PRO A 22 -9.92 -35.63 -8.19
N GLY A 23 -8.84 -35.72 -7.40
CA GLY A 23 -7.85 -34.64 -7.37
C GLY A 23 -6.79 -34.61 -6.26
N TYR A 24 -7.01 -35.19 -5.07
CA TYR A 24 -6.11 -34.96 -3.94
C TYR A 24 -5.64 -36.26 -3.28
N THR A 25 -4.33 -36.39 -3.10
CA THR A 25 -3.63 -37.63 -2.71
C THR A 25 -3.19 -37.66 -1.24
N ASP A 26 -3.61 -36.71 -0.41
CA ASP A 26 -3.22 -36.66 0.99
C ASP A 26 -4.43 -36.76 1.92
N ALA A 27 -4.46 -37.81 2.74
CA ALA A 27 -5.55 -38.12 3.65
C ALA A 27 -5.67 -37.08 4.78
N ALA A 28 -4.55 -36.48 5.19
CA ALA A 28 -4.53 -35.45 6.22
C ALA A 28 -5.14 -34.12 5.71
N LEU A 29 -4.90 -33.77 4.44
CA LEU A 29 -5.53 -32.61 3.79
C LEU A 29 -7.03 -32.82 3.58
N GLN A 30 -7.46 -34.05 3.26
CA GLN A 30 -8.88 -34.37 3.12
C GLN A 30 -9.60 -34.36 4.49
N GLU A 31 -8.98 -34.87 5.54
CA GLU A 31 -9.50 -34.79 6.91
C GLU A 31 -9.55 -33.34 7.42
N ALA A 32 -8.53 -32.53 7.14
CA ALA A 32 -8.54 -31.10 7.46
C ALA A 32 -9.63 -30.34 6.71
N GLN A 33 -9.92 -30.68 5.44
CA GLN A 33 -11.04 -30.10 4.69
C GLN A 33 -12.41 -30.55 5.23
N GLU A 34 -12.54 -31.80 5.67
CA GLU A 34 -13.77 -32.32 6.32
C GLU A 34 -13.99 -31.70 7.71
N ILE A 35 -12.92 -31.40 8.46
CA ILE A 35 -13.00 -30.82 9.82
C ILE A 35 -13.17 -29.28 9.79
N PHE A 36 -12.48 -28.58 8.88
CA PHE A 36 -12.44 -27.12 8.84
C PHE A 36 -13.24 -26.47 7.71
N GLY A 37 -13.91 -27.24 6.85
CA GLY A 37 -14.89 -26.74 5.87
C GLY A 37 -14.30 -25.71 4.90
N VAL A 38 -13.45 -26.17 3.96
CA VAL A 38 -12.78 -25.31 2.97
C VAL A 38 -13.44 -25.39 1.59
N ASP A 39 -14.77 -25.44 1.57
CA ASP A 39 -15.57 -24.85 0.49
C ASP A 39 -16.55 -23.92 1.19
N PHE A 40 -16.18 -22.64 1.24
CA PHE A 40 -17.05 -21.59 1.76
C PHE A 40 -18.14 -21.37 0.71
N ASP A 41 -19.17 -22.22 0.74
CA ASP A 41 -20.31 -22.16 -0.17
C ASP A 41 -21.16 -20.94 0.21
N TYR A 42 -20.93 -19.83 -0.49
CA TYR A 42 -21.70 -18.59 -0.32
C TYR A 42 -23.21 -18.83 -0.57
N ASP A 43 -23.59 -19.85 -1.35
CA ASP A 43 -24.99 -20.19 -1.62
C ASP A 43 -25.67 -20.88 -0.42
N GLU A 44 -24.91 -21.57 0.45
CA GLU A 44 -25.46 -22.18 1.67
C GLU A 44 -25.87 -21.09 2.67
N PHE A 45 -25.13 -19.99 2.76
CA PHE A 45 -25.47 -18.87 3.65
C PHE A 45 -26.69 -18.07 3.14
N GLU A 46 -26.90 -17.97 1.82
CA GLU A 46 -28.14 -17.42 1.27
C GLU A 46 -29.34 -18.30 1.60
N LYS A 47 -29.17 -19.63 1.55
CA LYS A 47 -30.24 -20.57 1.88
C LYS A 47 -30.63 -20.55 3.36
N TYR A 48 -29.68 -20.41 4.28
CA TYR A 48 -30.02 -20.24 5.71
C TYR A 48 -30.76 -18.92 5.99
N ASN A 49 -30.49 -17.84 5.23
CA ASN A 49 -31.29 -16.60 5.32
C ASN A 49 -32.75 -16.81 4.86
N GLU A 50 -32.97 -17.66 3.87
CA GLU A 50 -34.31 -17.91 3.32
C GLU A 50 -35.14 -18.84 4.23
N TYR A 51 -34.50 -19.82 4.90
CA TYR A 51 -35.17 -20.72 5.84
C TYR A 51 -35.49 -20.09 7.21
N ASP A 52 -34.67 -19.14 7.69
CA ASP A 52 -34.96 -18.41 8.93
C ASP A 52 -36.13 -17.42 8.73
N GLU A 53 -36.33 -16.91 7.49
CA GLU A 53 -37.50 -16.12 7.10
C GLU A 53 -38.81 -16.94 7.02
N GLU A 54 -38.75 -18.25 6.70
CA GLU A 54 -39.95 -19.11 6.65
C GLU A 54 -40.40 -19.61 8.03
N MET A 55 -39.49 -19.86 8.97
CA MET A 55 -39.82 -20.39 10.30
C MET A 55 -40.44 -19.35 11.25
N GLU A 56 -40.23 -18.05 11.01
CA GLU A 56 -40.82 -16.97 11.81
C GLU A 56 -42.28 -16.64 11.39
N ASP A 57 -42.72 -17.09 10.22
CA ASP A 57 -44.06 -16.84 9.67
C ASP A 57 -45.10 -17.93 10.05
N GLU A 58 -44.71 -19.03 10.73
CA GLU A 58 -45.60 -20.19 11.01
C GLU A 58 -46.21 -20.21 12.44
N TYR A 59 -45.82 -19.31 13.35
CA TYR A 59 -46.37 -19.24 14.71
C TYR A 59 -47.21 -17.99 14.96
N ASP A 60 -48.34 -17.84 14.25
CA ASP A 60 -49.46 -17.05 14.77
C ASP A 60 -50.73 -17.90 14.84
N TYR A 61 -51.20 -18.09 16.07
CA TYR A 61 -52.26 -19.01 16.47
C TYR A 61 -53.61 -18.33 16.15
N GLU A 62 -54.29 -18.69 15.05
CA GLU A 62 -55.63 -18.18 14.77
C GLU A 62 -56.65 -18.73 15.80
N PRO A 63 -57.42 -17.86 16.50
CA PRO A 63 -58.62 -18.32 17.18
C PRO A 63 -59.75 -18.46 16.16
N GLU A 64 -60.26 -19.69 16.10
CA GLU A 64 -61.42 -20.18 15.36
C GLU A 64 -62.68 -19.32 15.61
N GLU A 65 -63.26 -18.79 14.54
CA GLU A 65 -64.70 -18.82 14.22
C GLU A 65 -65.01 -17.85 13.07
N THR A 66 -65.64 -18.35 12.00
CA THR A 66 -66.77 -17.68 11.32
C THR A 66 -67.35 -18.57 10.21
N GLU A 67 -68.62 -18.96 10.34
CA GLU A 67 -69.48 -19.18 9.15
C GLU A 67 -70.04 -17.81 8.72
N GLY A 68 -70.00 -17.37 7.48
CA GLY A 68 -69.38 -17.87 6.26
C GLY A 68 -69.65 -16.84 5.17
N GLU A 69 -68.63 -16.05 4.79
CA GLU A 69 -68.71 -15.03 3.74
C GLU A 69 -67.36 -14.91 3.00
N ILE A 70 -67.42 -14.81 1.67
CA ILE A 70 -66.26 -14.82 0.75
C ILE A 70 -65.44 -13.53 0.93
N ARG A 71 -64.31 -13.62 1.64
CA ARG A 71 -63.39 -12.50 1.91
C ARG A 71 -62.31 -12.37 0.83
N VAL A 72 -62.22 -11.19 0.21
CA VAL A 72 -61.10 -10.77 -0.64
C VAL A 72 -59.88 -10.50 0.26
N ARG A 73 -58.78 -11.26 0.08
CA ARG A 73 -57.54 -11.13 0.84
C ARG A 73 -56.95 -9.71 0.71
N PRO A 74 -56.61 -9.01 1.82
CA PRO A 74 -55.87 -7.75 1.75
C PRO A 74 -54.42 -8.02 1.35
N LYS A 75 -53.88 -7.16 0.47
CA LYS A 75 -52.49 -7.20 0.02
C LYS A 75 -51.54 -7.08 1.22
N LYS A 76 -50.61 -8.05 1.37
CA LYS A 76 -49.52 -8.02 2.36
C LYS A 76 -48.79 -6.67 2.27
N THR A 77 -48.86 -5.87 3.32
CA THR A 77 -47.99 -4.70 3.49
C THR A 77 -46.57 -5.19 3.70
N ALA A 78 -45.64 -4.78 2.85
CA ALA A 78 -44.23 -5.15 2.95
C ALA A 78 -43.68 -4.83 4.35
N LYS A 79 -43.33 -5.87 5.13
CA LYS A 79 -42.61 -5.72 6.40
C LYS A 79 -41.30 -4.97 6.08
N LYS A 80 -41.09 -3.82 6.72
CA LYS A 80 -39.84 -3.02 6.59
C LYS A 80 -38.68 -3.91 7.02
N ARG A 81 -37.75 -4.19 6.11
CA ARG A 81 -36.48 -4.87 6.39
C ARG A 81 -35.82 -4.22 7.62
N VAL A 82 -35.58 -5.01 8.66
CA VAL A 82 -34.79 -4.58 9.82
C VAL A 82 -33.40 -4.24 9.27
N SER A 83 -33.03 -2.96 9.30
CA SER A 83 -31.70 -2.50 8.92
C SER A 83 -30.67 -3.27 9.75
N ARG A 84 -29.87 -4.14 9.13
CA ARG A 84 -28.73 -4.78 9.80
C ARG A 84 -27.85 -3.65 10.34
N ARG A 85 -27.72 -3.55 11.67
CA ARG A 85 -26.84 -2.54 12.30
C ARG A 85 -25.43 -2.78 11.82
N SER A 86 -24.74 -1.71 11.46
CA SER A 86 -23.38 -1.82 10.95
C SER A 86 -22.44 -2.31 12.07
N ILE A 87 -21.39 -3.05 11.73
CA ILE A 87 -20.37 -3.47 12.71
C ILE A 87 -19.75 -2.26 13.43
N PHE A 88 -19.73 -1.10 12.78
CA PHE A 88 -19.28 0.18 13.34
C PHE A 88 -20.17 0.72 14.46
N GLU A 89 -21.42 0.26 14.55
CA GLU A 89 -22.35 0.64 15.62
C GLU A 89 -22.33 -0.34 16.80
N ILE A 90 -21.82 -1.55 16.58
CA ILE A 90 -21.86 -2.65 17.55
C ILE A 90 -20.56 -2.71 18.37
N TYR A 91 -19.42 -2.43 17.75
CA TYR A 91 -18.09 -2.55 18.36
C TYR A 91 -17.43 -1.18 18.59
N GLU A 92 -16.53 -1.13 19.58
CA GLU A 92 -15.75 0.08 19.84
C GLU A 92 -14.72 0.30 18.71
N PRO A 93 -14.41 1.56 18.32
CA PRO A 93 -13.38 1.83 17.31
C PRO A 93 -12.02 1.18 17.60
N SER A 94 -11.61 1.11 18.87
CA SER A 94 -10.34 0.48 19.28
C SER A 94 -10.33 -1.04 19.07
N GLU A 95 -11.46 -1.71 19.28
CA GLU A 95 -11.62 -3.14 19.02
C GLU A 95 -11.55 -3.42 17.51
N LEU A 96 -12.19 -2.57 16.70
CA LEU A 96 -12.16 -2.66 15.25
C LEU A 96 -10.75 -2.46 14.69
N GLU A 97 -9.98 -1.50 15.21
CA GLU A 97 -8.57 -1.30 14.86
C GLU A 97 -7.72 -2.53 15.22
N SER A 98 -7.85 -3.06 16.43
CA SER A 98 -7.06 -4.22 16.89
C SER A 98 -7.37 -5.50 16.11
N SER A 99 -8.59 -5.61 15.58
CA SER A 99 -9.04 -6.74 14.79
C SER A 99 -8.88 -6.55 13.27
N HIS A 100 -8.30 -5.42 12.82
CA HIS A 100 -8.17 -5.07 11.42
C HIS A 100 -9.53 -5.08 10.67
N LEU A 101 -10.57 -4.50 11.25
CA LEU A 101 -11.93 -4.45 10.70
C LEU A 101 -12.40 -3.02 10.38
N THR A 102 -11.46 -2.08 10.29
CA THR A 102 -11.78 -0.71 9.91
C THR A 102 -12.10 -0.61 8.41
N ASP A 103 -12.71 0.50 8.00
CA ASP A 103 -12.91 0.81 6.58
C ASP A 103 -11.58 0.81 5.82
N GLN A 104 -10.49 1.30 6.44
CA GLN A 104 -9.16 1.32 5.87
C GLN A 104 -8.61 -0.10 5.67
N ASP A 105 -8.80 -1.01 6.63
CA ASP A 105 -8.35 -2.40 6.49
C ASP A 105 -9.11 -3.11 5.35
N ASN A 106 -10.40 -2.81 5.19
CA ASN A 106 -11.19 -3.35 4.08
C ASN A 106 -10.71 -2.81 2.73
N GLU A 107 -10.35 -1.53 2.65
CA GLU A 107 -9.72 -0.96 1.45
C GLU A 107 -8.40 -1.69 1.13
N ILE A 108 -7.58 -1.97 2.15
CA ILE A 108 -6.31 -2.70 1.97
C ILE A 108 -6.54 -4.11 1.42
N ARG A 109 -7.54 -4.83 1.94
CA ARG A 109 -7.88 -6.20 1.50
C ARG A 109 -8.42 -6.26 0.07
N VAL A 110 -9.18 -5.25 -0.35
CA VAL A 110 -9.84 -5.21 -1.66
C VAL A 110 -8.90 -4.68 -2.74
N THR A 111 -7.93 -3.83 -2.37
CA THR A 111 -6.98 -3.24 -3.31
C THR A 111 -5.96 -4.28 -3.78
N ASP A 112 -5.85 -4.47 -5.11
CA ASP A 112 -4.88 -5.37 -5.75
C ASP A 112 -3.48 -4.75 -5.81
N MET A 113 -2.89 -4.49 -4.64
CA MET A 113 -1.55 -3.96 -4.48
C MET A 113 -0.93 -4.54 -3.20
N PRO A 114 0.37 -4.87 -3.15
CA PRO A 114 0.95 -5.44 -1.93
C PRO A 114 0.80 -4.49 -0.74
N GLU A 115 0.45 -5.02 0.42
CA GLU A 115 0.14 -4.25 1.63
C GLU A 115 1.28 -3.29 2.03
N ARG A 116 2.55 -3.68 1.82
CA ARG A 116 3.72 -2.82 2.10
C ARG A 116 3.73 -1.54 1.27
N PHE A 117 3.20 -1.58 0.06
CA PHE A 117 3.09 -0.41 -0.81
C PHE A 117 1.95 0.50 -0.34
N GLN A 118 0.85 -0.09 0.12
CA GLN A 118 -0.32 0.61 0.65
C GLN A 118 -0.01 1.31 1.98
N LEU A 119 0.73 0.65 2.87
CA LEU A 119 1.09 1.16 4.21
C LEU A 119 2.31 2.09 4.22
N ARG A 120 2.94 2.34 3.07
CA ARG A 120 4.12 3.20 2.99
C ARG A 120 3.76 4.65 3.32
N SER A 121 4.56 5.31 4.16
CA SER A 121 4.33 6.72 4.56
C SER A 121 4.26 7.67 3.36
N ILE A 122 5.04 7.39 2.32
CA ILE A 122 5.03 8.11 1.06
C ILE A 122 4.49 7.16 -0.01
N PRO A 123 3.32 7.45 -0.60
CA PRO A 123 2.70 6.56 -1.57
C PRO A 123 3.60 6.28 -2.77
N VAL A 124 3.65 5.02 -3.20
CA VAL A 124 4.31 4.62 -4.44
C VAL A 124 3.47 5.16 -5.60
N LYS A 125 4.11 5.92 -6.50
CA LYS A 125 3.46 6.46 -7.70
C LYS A 125 4.21 5.96 -8.91
N SER A 126 3.47 5.63 -9.97
CA SER A 126 4.07 5.31 -11.27
C SER A 126 4.93 6.49 -11.77
N ALA A 127 5.96 6.17 -12.53
CA ALA A 127 6.93 7.12 -13.07
C ALA A 127 7.20 6.85 -14.55
N GLU A 128 7.47 7.94 -15.25
CA GLU A 128 7.97 7.93 -16.62
C GLU A 128 9.45 7.53 -16.68
N ASP A 129 9.90 7.08 -17.85
CA ASP A 129 11.25 6.55 -18.03
C ASP A 129 12.37 7.55 -17.70
N ASP A 130 12.18 8.83 -18.06
CA ASP A 130 13.11 9.92 -17.76
C ASP A 130 13.23 10.16 -16.25
N GLU A 131 12.11 10.10 -15.53
CA GLU A 131 12.09 10.23 -14.07
C GLU A 131 12.82 9.07 -13.40
N LEU A 132 12.62 7.85 -13.89
CA LEU A 132 13.29 6.66 -13.37
C LEU A 132 14.80 6.72 -13.59
N GLU A 133 15.25 7.33 -14.69
CA GLU A 133 16.67 7.51 -14.98
C GLU A 133 17.34 8.53 -14.04
N GLU A 134 16.71 9.69 -13.84
CA GLU A 134 17.17 10.70 -12.88
C GLU A 134 17.23 10.13 -11.45
N GLU A 135 16.18 9.39 -11.06
CA GLU A 135 16.11 8.73 -9.76
C GLU A 135 17.20 7.68 -9.60
N ALA A 136 17.39 6.80 -10.60
CA ALA A 136 18.37 5.73 -10.54
C ALA A 136 19.80 6.28 -10.38
N ASP A 137 20.13 7.34 -11.11
CA ASP A 137 21.41 8.03 -10.99
C ASP A 137 21.57 8.70 -9.61
N TRP A 138 20.52 9.32 -9.08
CA TRP A 138 20.51 9.88 -7.72
C TRP A 138 20.70 8.80 -6.65
N ILE A 139 19.97 7.69 -6.72
CA ILE A 139 20.08 6.56 -5.78
C ILE A 139 21.48 5.96 -5.86
N TYR A 140 22.01 5.74 -7.06
CA TYR A 140 23.37 5.22 -7.23
C TYR A 140 24.39 6.12 -6.52
N ARG A 141 24.34 7.43 -6.75
CA ARG A 141 25.25 8.39 -6.11
C ARG A 141 25.15 8.37 -4.59
N ASN A 142 23.93 8.42 -4.07
CA ASN A 142 23.69 8.62 -2.63
C ASN A 142 23.74 7.32 -1.81
N ALA A 143 23.33 6.19 -2.37
CA ALA A 143 23.16 4.92 -1.66
C ALA A 143 24.29 3.91 -1.90
N PHE A 144 24.98 4.00 -3.04
CA PHE A 144 25.97 3.01 -3.48
C PHE A 144 27.37 3.60 -3.72
N ALA A 145 27.47 4.86 -4.16
CA ALA A 145 28.75 5.51 -4.43
C ALA A 145 29.30 6.31 -3.23
N MET A 146 28.45 6.81 -2.33
CA MET A 146 28.89 7.55 -1.15
C MET A 146 29.63 6.62 -0.17
N PRO A 147 30.89 6.95 0.20
CA PRO A 147 31.63 6.17 1.17
C PRO A 147 30.98 6.30 2.55
N THR A 148 30.81 5.17 3.24
CA THR A 148 30.38 5.19 4.65
C THR A 148 31.50 5.77 5.50
N ILE A 149 31.13 6.62 6.48
CA ILE A 149 32.10 7.26 7.39
C ILE A 149 32.84 6.20 8.21
N SER A 150 32.16 5.14 8.61
CA SER A 150 32.77 3.96 9.22
C SER A 150 32.97 2.86 8.16
N LEU A 151 34.22 2.47 7.94
CA LEU A 151 34.58 1.23 7.26
C LEU A 151 34.42 0.09 8.26
N GLN A 152 33.18 -0.29 8.59
CA GLN A 152 32.95 -1.54 9.31
C GLN A 152 32.99 -2.65 8.27
N GLU A 153 33.96 -3.56 8.37
CA GLU A 153 33.91 -4.81 7.61
C GLU A 153 32.59 -5.50 7.94
N SER A 154 31.71 -5.63 6.96
CA SER A 154 30.44 -6.35 7.08
C SER A 154 30.78 -7.83 7.27
N SER A 155 30.92 -8.25 8.52
CA SER A 155 31.01 -9.66 8.89
C SER A 155 29.61 -10.27 8.86
N ASP A 156 29.03 -10.36 7.67
CA ASP A 156 27.84 -11.19 7.45
C ASP A 156 28.29 -12.65 7.38
N TYR A 157 28.18 -13.34 8.52
CA TYR A 157 28.51 -14.77 8.69
C TYR A 157 27.66 -15.74 7.82
N LEU A 158 26.75 -15.21 7.00
CA LEU A 158 25.90 -15.95 6.08
C LEU A 158 26.45 -16.01 4.64
N ASP A 159 27.48 -15.23 4.31
CA ASP A 159 28.04 -15.21 2.95
C ASP A 159 29.11 -16.31 2.76
N ARG A 160 28.65 -17.56 2.63
CA ARG A 160 29.52 -18.71 2.31
C ARG A 160 29.70 -18.83 0.79
N GLY A 161 30.34 -17.84 0.17
CA GLY A 161 30.85 -17.98 -1.20
C GLY A 161 30.82 -16.70 -2.01
N GLN A 162 32.02 -16.14 -2.22
CA GLN A 162 32.32 -14.89 -2.95
C GLN A 162 32.09 -13.62 -2.14
N SER A 163 33.10 -13.25 -1.34
CA SER A 163 33.25 -11.91 -0.80
C SER A 163 33.42 -10.88 -1.93
N SER A 164 32.32 -10.55 -2.61
CA SER A 164 32.13 -9.21 -3.12
C SER A 164 31.74 -8.39 -1.89
N SER A 165 32.70 -7.63 -1.36
CA SER A 165 32.42 -6.74 -0.25
C SER A 165 31.17 -5.91 -0.61
N SER A 166 30.21 -5.82 0.31
CA SER A 166 29.03 -4.93 0.17
C SER A 166 29.43 -3.44 -0.03
N PHE A 167 30.74 -3.16 0.06
CA PHE A 167 31.43 -1.89 -0.08
C PHE A 167 32.30 -1.79 -1.34
N SER A 168 32.35 -2.82 -2.19
CA SER A 168 32.98 -2.69 -3.51
C SER A 168 32.15 -1.69 -4.30
N ARG A 169 32.79 -0.62 -4.79
CA ARG A 169 32.10 0.42 -5.56
C ARG A 169 31.50 -0.25 -6.79
N LYS A 170 30.18 -0.43 -6.78
CA LYS A 170 29.46 -1.00 -7.91
C LYS A 170 29.65 -0.05 -9.10
N GLY A 171 29.91 -0.58 -10.29
CA GLY A 171 30.23 0.22 -11.45
C GLY A 171 29.02 1.01 -12.00
N PRO A 172 29.21 1.89 -12.99
CA PRO A 172 28.12 2.64 -13.62
C PRO A 172 27.00 1.78 -14.23
N SER A 173 27.26 0.51 -14.57
CA SER A 173 26.24 -0.44 -15.04
C SER A 173 25.10 -0.65 -14.04
N THR A 174 25.37 -0.41 -12.75
CA THR A 174 24.39 -0.50 -11.66
C THR A 174 23.23 0.47 -11.85
N ILE A 175 23.45 1.63 -12.48
CA ILE A 175 22.40 2.65 -12.68
C ILE A 175 21.24 2.05 -13.50
N GLN A 176 21.55 1.35 -14.59
CA GLN A 176 20.51 0.70 -15.41
C GLN A 176 19.75 -0.37 -14.61
N LYS A 177 20.47 -1.11 -13.77
CA LYS A 177 19.88 -2.16 -12.92
C LYS A 177 18.96 -1.58 -11.85
N ILE A 178 19.32 -0.42 -11.28
CA ILE A 178 18.47 0.34 -10.36
C ILE A 178 17.23 0.84 -11.11
N LYS A 179 17.37 1.39 -12.32
CA LYS A 179 16.25 1.84 -13.16
C LYS A 179 15.24 0.72 -13.41
N GLU A 180 15.69 -0.48 -13.80
CA GLU A 180 14.81 -1.64 -13.98
C GLU A 180 14.13 -2.06 -12.67
N ALA A 181 14.86 -2.08 -11.54
CA ALA A 181 14.29 -2.39 -10.24
C ALA A 181 13.20 -1.38 -9.83
N LEU A 182 13.44 -0.08 -10.05
CA LEU A 182 12.45 0.97 -9.81
C LEU A 182 11.21 0.82 -10.71
N ASN A 183 11.40 0.45 -11.98
CA ASN A 183 10.28 0.17 -12.88
C ASN A 183 9.41 -0.99 -12.37
N PHE A 184 10.03 -2.08 -11.90
CA PHE A 184 9.30 -3.20 -11.29
C PHE A 184 8.53 -2.78 -10.02
N MET A 185 9.13 -1.96 -9.16
CA MET A 185 8.49 -1.49 -7.94
C MET A 185 7.39 -0.47 -8.24
N ARG A 186 7.69 0.64 -8.92
CA ARG A 186 6.79 1.79 -9.07
C ARG A 186 5.68 1.59 -10.11
N ASN A 187 5.96 0.85 -11.19
CA ASN A 187 5.02 0.70 -12.31
C ASN A 187 4.33 -0.66 -12.33
N GLN A 188 4.98 -1.72 -11.83
CA GLN A 188 4.42 -3.08 -11.81
C GLN A 188 4.05 -3.56 -10.40
N HIS A 189 4.36 -2.78 -9.36
CA HIS A 189 4.07 -3.10 -7.95
C HIS A 189 4.65 -4.45 -7.50
N PHE A 190 5.80 -4.84 -8.05
CA PHE A 190 6.50 -6.05 -7.62
C PHE A 190 7.29 -5.79 -6.35
N GLU A 191 7.08 -6.64 -5.32
CA GLU A 191 7.87 -6.56 -4.10
C GLU A 191 9.33 -7.00 -4.31
N VAL A 192 10.21 -6.54 -3.42
CA VAL A 192 11.64 -6.91 -3.41
C VAL A 192 11.88 -8.43 -3.46
N PRO A 193 11.20 -9.28 -2.65
CA PRO A 193 11.39 -10.72 -2.75
C PRO A 193 11.01 -11.27 -4.12
N PHE A 194 9.92 -10.78 -4.72
CA PHE A 194 9.50 -11.24 -6.05
C PHE A 194 10.56 -10.91 -7.10
N ILE A 195 11.08 -9.68 -7.08
CA ILE A 195 12.14 -9.26 -8.01
C ILE A 195 13.40 -10.12 -7.81
N ALA A 196 13.82 -10.32 -6.57
CA ALA A 196 15.04 -11.07 -6.23
C ALA A 196 14.99 -12.56 -6.62
N PHE A 197 13.81 -13.18 -6.59
CA PHE A 197 13.69 -14.62 -6.89
C PHE A 197 13.25 -14.91 -8.33
N TYR A 198 12.42 -14.06 -8.93
CA TYR A 198 11.76 -14.32 -10.22
C TYR A 198 12.11 -13.35 -11.34
N ARG A 199 12.83 -12.25 -11.05
CA ARG A 199 13.30 -11.26 -12.04
C ARG A 199 14.80 -10.93 -11.88
N LYS A 200 15.54 -11.81 -11.24
CA LYS A 200 16.95 -11.59 -10.88
C LYS A 200 17.84 -11.31 -12.08
N GLU A 201 17.54 -11.88 -13.24
CA GLU A 201 18.28 -11.69 -14.49
C GLU A 201 18.33 -10.22 -14.95
N TYR A 202 17.36 -9.41 -14.53
CA TYR A 202 17.33 -7.98 -14.84
C TYR A 202 18.22 -7.16 -13.93
N VAL A 203 18.51 -7.62 -12.71
CA VAL A 203 19.15 -6.84 -11.64
C VAL A 203 20.52 -7.40 -11.21
N GLU A 204 20.75 -8.71 -11.36
CA GLU A 204 22.04 -9.38 -11.19
C GLU A 204 22.97 -9.11 -12.39
N PRO A 205 24.29 -9.18 -12.19
CA PRO A 205 25.00 -9.43 -10.92
C PRO A 205 25.14 -8.20 -10.00
N GLU A 206 24.70 -7.02 -10.43
CA GLU A 206 24.97 -5.77 -9.72
C GLU A 206 24.16 -5.60 -8.44
N LEU A 207 22.90 -6.04 -8.38
CA LEU A 207 22.01 -5.86 -7.24
C LEU A 207 21.54 -7.20 -6.67
N HIS A 208 21.78 -7.41 -5.38
CA HIS A 208 21.24 -8.53 -4.61
C HIS A 208 20.01 -8.09 -3.79
N ILE A 209 19.35 -9.03 -3.11
CA ILE A 209 18.13 -8.76 -2.31
C ILE A 209 18.30 -7.60 -1.30
N ASN A 210 19.45 -7.50 -0.64
CA ASN A 210 19.73 -6.41 0.31
C ASN A 210 19.89 -5.06 -0.40
N ASP A 211 20.45 -5.07 -1.61
CA ASP A 211 20.57 -3.87 -2.45
C ASP A 211 19.20 -3.42 -2.96
N LEU A 212 18.30 -4.35 -3.30
CA LEU A 212 16.93 -4.05 -3.72
C LEU A 212 16.11 -3.41 -2.58
N TRP A 213 16.25 -3.90 -1.34
CA TRP A 213 15.67 -3.23 -0.17
C TRP A 213 16.24 -1.83 0.05
N ARG A 214 17.54 -1.64 -0.24
CA ARG A 214 18.16 -0.31 -0.21
C ARG A 214 17.52 0.59 -1.28
N VAL A 215 17.38 0.12 -2.52
CA VAL A 215 16.69 0.87 -3.59
C VAL A 215 15.28 1.26 -3.15
N TRP A 216 14.49 0.33 -2.61
CA TRP A 216 13.15 0.61 -2.07
C TRP A 216 13.12 1.73 -1.02
N GLN A 217 14.08 1.76 -0.09
CA GLN A 217 14.17 2.81 0.92
C GLN A 217 14.60 4.16 0.34
N TRP A 218 15.46 4.15 -0.67
CA TRP A 218 15.97 5.37 -1.29
C TRP A 218 14.99 5.98 -2.29
N ASP A 219 14.15 5.18 -2.96
CA ASP A 219 12.99 5.66 -3.72
C ASP A 219 12.06 6.50 -2.82
N GLU A 220 11.85 6.07 -1.57
CA GLU A 220 11.00 6.82 -0.63
C GLU A 220 11.56 8.22 -0.38
N LYS A 221 12.87 8.28 -0.14
CA LYS A 221 13.59 9.53 0.12
C LYS A 221 13.60 10.43 -1.11
N TRP A 222 13.79 9.86 -2.30
CA TRP A 222 13.74 10.58 -3.56
C TRP A 222 12.36 11.18 -3.79
N THR A 223 11.31 10.37 -3.68
CA THR A 223 9.92 10.82 -3.83
C THR A 223 9.59 11.93 -2.83
N GLN A 224 10.04 11.80 -1.58
CA GLN A 224 9.90 12.86 -0.57
C GLN A 224 10.60 14.15 -1.00
N LEU A 225 11.85 14.04 -1.46
CA LEU A 225 12.67 15.18 -1.85
C LEU A 225 12.04 15.90 -3.03
N LYS A 226 11.62 15.15 -4.05
CA LYS A 226 10.94 15.66 -5.25
C LYS A 226 9.67 16.42 -4.90
N ILE A 227 8.79 15.84 -4.07
CA ILE A 227 7.55 16.50 -3.64
C ILE A 227 7.85 17.81 -2.91
N ARG A 228 8.79 17.81 -1.96
CA ARG A 228 9.14 19.02 -1.19
C ARG A 228 9.83 20.07 -2.05
N LYS A 229 10.70 19.67 -2.97
CA LYS A 229 11.36 20.54 -3.95
C LYS A 229 10.33 21.21 -4.85
N GLN A 230 9.37 20.47 -5.40
CA GLN A 230 8.27 21.03 -6.20
C GLN A 230 7.41 22.03 -5.40
N ASN A 231 7.11 21.74 -4.14
CA ASN A 231 6.37 22.67 -3.28
C ASN A 231 7.15 23.96 -3.02
N LEU A 232 8.47 23.86 -2.81
CA LEU A 232 9.33 25.03 -2.63
C LEU A 232 9.49 25.82 -3.93
N THR A 233 9.56 25.16 -5.09
CA THR A 233 9.60 25.82 -6.41
C THR A 233 8.34 26.66 -6.62
N ARG A 234 7.16 26.09 -6.33
CA ARG A 234 5.89 26.84 -6.40
C ARG A 234 5.88 28.05 -5.47
N LEU A 235 6.50 27.96 -4.29
CA LEU A 235 6.62 29.09 -3.37
C LEU A 235 7.51 30.20 -3.94
N PHE A 236 8.64 29.84 -4.56
CA PHE A 236 9.54 30.79 -5.21
C PHE A 236 8.85 31.49 -6.39
N GLU A 237 8.14 30.73 -7.23
CA GLU A 237 7.38 31.28 -8.37
C GLU A 237 6.30 32.27 -7.92
N LYS A 238 5.56 31.96 -6.84
CA LYS A 238 4.59 32.88 -6.25
C LYS A 238 5.25 34.16 -5.74
N MET A 239 6.41 34.05 -5.09
CA MET A 239 7.16 35.22 -4.61
C MET A 239 7.68 36.06 -5.78
N GLN A 240 8.18 35.42 -6.83
CA GLN A 240 8.63 36.11 -8.04
C GLN A 240 7.48 36.86 -8.72
N ALA A 241 6.30 36.24 -8.84
CA ALA A 241 5.10 36.89 -9.37
C ALA A 241 4.67 38.09 -8.52
N TYR A 242 4.63 37.93 -7.20
CA TYR A 242 4.30 39.01 -6.26
C TYR A 242 5.29 40.19 -6.36
N GLN A 243 6.59 39.90 -6.44
CA GLN A 243 7.60 40.94 -6.64
C GLN A 243 7.44 41.64 -7.99
N TYR A 244 7.15 40.89 -9.06
CA TYR A 244 6.89 41.44 -10.38
C TYR A 244 5.69 42.39 -10.39
N GLU A 245 4.57 41.99 -9.79
CA GLU A 245 3.37 42.81 -9.68
C GLU A 245 3.67 44.13 -8.95
N GLN A 246 4.39 44.08 -7.82
CA GLN A 246 4.74 45.28 -7.07
C GLN A 246 5.66 46.23 -7.85
N ILE A 247 6.63 45.70 -8.60
CA ILE A 247 7.54 46.52 -9.43
C ILE A 247 6.79 47.11 -10.62
N SER A 248 5.88 46.34 -11.24
CA SER A 248 5.09 46.80 -12.39
C SER A 248 4.08 47.89 -12.03
N ALA A 249 3.58 47.89 -10.79
CA ALA A 249 2.62 48.88 -10.31
C ALA A 249 3.25 50.26 -10.08
N ASP A 250 4.56 50.33 -9.80
CA ASP A 250 5.28 51.59 -9.56
C ASP A 250 6.72 51.53 -10.12
N PRO A 251 6.89 51.69 -11.46
CA PRO A 251 8.18 51.50 -12.13
C PRO A 251 9.27 52.50 -11.72
N ASP A 252 8.88 53.68 -11.22
CA ASP A 252 9.78 54.76 -10.83
C ASP A 252 10.22 54.65 -9.36
N LYS A 253 9.62 53.72 -8.59
CA LYS A 253 9.98 53.51 -7.20
C LYS A 253 11.13 52.51 -7.10
N PRO A 254 12.33 52.93 -6.64
CA PRO A 254 13.41 51.99 -6.39
C PRO A 254 12.95 50.95 -5.35
N LEU A 255 13.38 49.70 -5.53
CA LEU A 255 13.20 48.65 -4.51
C LEU A 255 13.67 49.21 -3.16
N ALA A 256 12.84 49.08 -2.13
CA ALA A 256 13.17 49.63 -0.82
C ALA A 256 14.48 49.05 -0.31
N ASP A 257 15.29 49.87 0.38
CA ASP A 257 16.56 49.43 0.96
C ASP A 257 16.37 48.18 1.82
N GLY A 258 17.05 47.10 1.44
CA GLY A 258 16.97 45.79 2.09
C GLY A 258 16.02 44.77 1.46
N ILE A 259 15.28 45.12 0.39
CA ILE A 259 14.49 44.16 -0.39
C ILE A 259 15.35 43.66 -1.55
N ARG A 260 15.77 42.39 -1.46
CA ARG A 260 16.43 41.67 -2.56
C ARG A 260 15.38 41.18 -3.55
N ALA A 261 15.63 41.31 -4.85
CA ALA A 261 14.81 40.66 -5.86
C ALA A 261 15.18 39.18 -5.98
N LEU A 262 14.18 38.30 -6.14
CA LEU A 262 14.40 36.88 -6.37
C LEU A 262 14.97 36.68 -7.78
N ASP A 263 16.22 36.24 -7.81
CA ASP A 263 16.99 36.13 -9.04
C ASP A 263 16.97 34.70 -9.61
N THR A 264 17.36 34.53 -10.88
CA THR A 264 17.50 33.22 -11.51
C THR A 264 18.47 32.32 -10.75
N THR A 265 19.50 32.91 -10.13
CA THR A 265 20.45 32.19 -9.27
C THR A 265 19.77 31.48 -8.10
N ASP A 266 18.73 32.07 -7.50
CA ASP A 266 18.01 31.44 -6.38
C ASP A 266 17.18 30.23 -6.85
N MET A 267 16.61 30.33 -8.06
CA MET A 267 15.89 29.23 -8.71
C MET A 267 16.82 28.09 -9.12
N GLU A 268 18.00 28.41 -9.66
CA GLU A 268 19.03 27.44 -10.01
C GLU A 268 19.53 26.69 -8.78
N ARG A 269 19.83 27.40 -7.68
CA ARG A 269 20.19 26.75 -6.40
C ARG A 269 19.15 25.75 -5.94
N LEU A 270 17.86 26.10 -6.05
CA LEU A 270 16.78 25.18 -5.72
C LEU A 270 16.74 23.97 -6.65
N LYS A 271 16.95 24.16 -7.97
CA LYS A 271 17.01 23.08 -8.95
C LYS A 271 18.17 22.12 -8.72
N ASP A 272 19.29 22.61 -8.20
CA ASP A 272 20.49 21.78 -8.00
C ASP A 272 20.48 20.98 -6.69
N VAL A 273 19.53 21.24 -5.78
CA VAL A 273 19.39 20.51 -4.50
C VAL A 273 19.33 18.99 -4.70
N GLN A 274 20.22 18.27 -4.00
CA GLN A 274 20.34 16.81 -3.99
C GLN A 274 19.97 16.16 -2.65
N SER A 275 19.83 16.94 -1.57
CA SER A 275 19.52 16.40 -0.23
C SER A 275 18.44 17.19 0.51
N MET A 276 17.85 16.58 1.55
CA MET A 276 16.85 17.25 2.40
C MET A 276 17.46 18.42 3.19
N ASP A 277 18.72 18.30 3.58
CA ASP A 277 19.42 19.34 4.32
C ASP A 277 19.70 20.56 3.43
N GLU A 278 20.18 20.33 2.20
CA GLU A 278 20.31 21.40 1.20
C GLU A 278 18.98 22.09 0.90
N LEU A 279 17.88 21.31 0.78
CA LEU A 279 16.54 21.86 0.59
C LEU A 279 16.14 22.79 1.75
N LYS A 280 16.44 22.37 2.99
CA LYS A 280 16.18 23.14 4.20
C LYS A 280 17.04 24.42 4.23
N ASP A 281 18.28 24.35 3.80
CA ASP A 281 19.18 25.51 3.72
C ASP A 281 18.67 26.54 2.69
N VAL A 282 18.24 26.08 1.51
CA VAL A 282 17.61 26.94 0.49
C VAL A 282 16.33 27.57 1.02
N TYR A 283 15.51 26.82 1.74
CA TYR A 283 14.29 27.35 2.37
C TYR A 283 14.62 28.38 3.46
N ASN A 284 15.61 28.14 4.31
CA ASN A 284 16.03 29.10 5.34
C ASN A 284 16.58 30.38 4.73
N HIS A 285 17.38 30.26 3.66
CA HIS A 285 17.86 31.40 2.89
C HIS A 285 16.70 32.17 2.26
N PHE A 286 15.67 31.50 1.74
CA PHE A 286 14.46 32.14 1.26
C PHE A 286 13.72 32.90 2.38
N LEU A 287 13.53 32.27 3.54
CA LEU A 287 12.88 32.92 4.69
C LEU A 287 13.63 34.14 5.21
N LEU A 288 14.97 34.12 5.16
CA LEU A 288 15.81 35.23 5.60
C LEU A 288 15.50 36.52 4.83
N TYR A 289 15.31 36.43 3.51
CA TYR A 289 15.08 37.60 2.66
C TYR A 289 13.59 37.89 2.42
N TYR A 290 12.77 36.84 2.24
CA TYR A 290 11.40 36.97 1.75
C TYR A 290 10.34 36.63 2.79
N GLY A 291 10.72 36.17 3.98
CA GLY A 291 9.79 35.68 5.02
C GLY A 291 8.72 36.69 5.45
N ARG A 292 9.04 37.99 5.40
CA ARG A 292 8.10 39.09 5.75
C ARG A 292 6.98 39.28 4.74
N ASP A 293 7.21 38.90 3.49
CA ASP A 293 6.27 39.10 2.39
C ASP A 293 5.39 37.87 2.17
N ILE A 294 5.70 36.72 2.79
CA ILE A 294 4.91 35.49 2.65
C ILE A 294 3.42 35.68 2.98
N PRO A 295 3.04 36.32 4.12
CA PRO A 295 1.62 36.53 4.42
C PRO A 295 0.93 37.45 3.41
N LYS A 296 1.67 38.34 2.74
CA LYS A 296 1.13 39.29 1.76
C LYS A 296 0.83 38.62 0.41
N MET A 297 1.48 37.50 0.11
CA MET A 297 1.20 36.71 -1.10
C MET A 297 -0.07 35.86 -1.02
N GLN A 298 -0.63 35.67 0.18
CA GLN A 298 -1.80 34.81 0.38
C GLN A 298 -3.13 35.56 0.28
N ASN A 299 -3.10 36.90 0.26
CA ASN A 299 -4.25 37.77 0.03
C ASN A 299 -4.35 38.18 -1.44
#